data_AF-A0A1H4CJR6-F1
#
_entry.id   AF-A0A1H4CJR6-F1
#
_cell.length_a   1.000
_cell.length_b   1.000
_cell.length_c   1.000
_cell.angle_alpha   90.00
_cell.angle_beta   90.00
_cell.angle_gamma   90.00
#
_symmetry.space_group_name_H-M   'P 1'
#
loop_
_entity.id
_entity.type
_entity.pdbx_description
1 polymer ?
#
loop_
_entity_poly.entity_id
_entity_poly.type
_entity_poly.pdbx_seq_one_letter_code
_entity_poly.pdbx_strand_id
1 'polypeptide(L)'
;MLFIRRWLVWLSRIHRVCGFGIQSPTDYAFVRYVVNEHWPYYAYEELTDKDWLTEKLGRLYFRLANWRQPRVMQEDRYQRYWQAGCRKTRFTADVDTVELARIEVEDIMTWNQLLPKCNDQSVVVVEDIWRNKEQWESMSQDKRVVISFDLYYCGIVLFDTHRYKHHYQINF
;
A
#
# COMPACT_ATOMS: atom_id res chain seq x y z
N MET A 1 23.80 9.88 -4.51
CA MET A 1 23.48 8.56 -5.11
C MET A 1 21.99 8.21 -5.14
N LEU A 2 21.21 8.43 -4.06
CA LEU A 2 19.77 8.10 -4.02
C LEU A 2 18.91 8.83 -5.07
N PHE A 3 19.17 10.12 -5.33
CA PHE A 3 18.41 10.90 -6.33
C PHE A 3 18.57 10.37 -7.75
N ILE A 4 19.79 10.06 -8.20
CA ILE A 4 20.05 9.53 -9.55
C ILE A 4 19.34 8.18 -9.75
N ARG A 5 19.37 7.32 -8.72
CA ARG A 5 18.68 6.02 -8.75
C ARG A 5 17.15 6.19 -8.85
N ARG A 6 16.57 7.20 -8.18
CA ARG A 6 15.13 7.52 -8.27
C ARG A 6 14.72 7.96 -9.68
N TRP A 7 15.50 8.83 -10.32
CA TRP A 7 15.23 9.28 -11.70
C TRP A 7 15.31 8.13 -12.70
N LEU A 8 16.32 7.25 -12.58
CA LEU A 8 16.45 6.07 -13.44
C LEU A 8 15.28 5.09 -13.26
N VAL A 9 14.85 4.84 -12.02
CA VAL A 9 13.68 3.99 -11.75
C VAL A 9 12.42 4.60 -12.33
N TRP A 10 12.20 5.90 -12.13
CA TRP A 10 11.05 6.61 -12.68
C TRP A 10 11.02 6.54 -14.21
N LEU A 11 12.16 6.79 -14.88
CA LEU A 11 12.28 6.67 -16.34
C LEU A 11 11.98 5.24 -16.81
N SER A 12 12.51 4.22 -16.12
CA SER A 12 12.25 2.81 -16.48
C SER A 12 10.77 2.42 -16.34
N ARG A 13 10.02 3.11 -15.48
CA ARG A 13 8.62 2.82 -15.17
C ARG A 13 7.63 3.83 -15.79
N ILE A 14 8.09 4.80 -16.59
CA ILE A 14 7.24 5.86 -17.12
C ILE A 14 6.02 5.34 -17.93
N HIS A 15 6.18 4.21 -18.62
CA HIS A 15 5.10 3.53 -19.36
C HIS A 15 4.04 2.86 -18.47
N ARG A 16 4.23 2.89 -17.14
CA ARG A 16 3.40 2.22 -16.13
C ARG A 16 2.76 3.23 -15.16
N VAL A 17 2.61 4.47 -15.60
CA VAL A 17 1.91 5.54 -14.89
C VAL A 17 0.40 5.34 -15.05
N CYS A 18 -0.40 5.75 -14.06
CA CYS A 18 -1.88 5.79 -14.15
C CYS A 18 -2.59 4.49 -14.58
N GLY A 19 -1.96 3.33 -14.43
CA GLY A 19 -2.55 2.03 -14.75
C GLY A 19 -2.51 1.63 -16.22
N PHE A 20 -1.67 2.27 -17.05
CA PHE A 20 -1.45 1.80 -18.43
C PHE A 20 -1.02 0.32 -18.46
N GLY A 21 -1.65 -0.46 -19.34
CA GLY A 21 -1.41 -1.91 -19.48
C GLY A 21 -2.21 -2.79 -18.53
N ILE A 22 -2.98 -2.22 -17.59
CA ILE A 22 -3.87 -3.00 -16.71
C ILE A 22 -5.16 -3.33 -17.47
N GLN A 23 -5.44 -4.63 -17.64
CA GLN A 23 -6.63 -5.10 -18.35
C GLN A 23 -7.87 -5.24 -17.44
N SER A 24 -7.66 -5.44 -16.15
CA SER A 24 -8.72 -5.57 -15.15
C SER A 24 -9.30 -4.18 -14.80
N PRO A 25 -10.60 -3.93 -15.03
CA PRO A 25 -11.22 -2.64 -14.72
C PRO A 25 -11.09 -2.25 -13.25
N THR A 26 -11.20 -3.23 -12.34
CA THR A 26 -11.08 -3.02 -10.90
C THR A 26 -9.66 -2.63 -10.50
N ASP A 27 -8.63 -3.27 -11.05
CA ASP A 27 -7.23 -2.91 -10.79
C ASP A 27 -6.88 -1.55 -11.37
N TYR A 28 -7.39 -1.25 -12.57
CA TYR A 28 -7.20 0.04 -13.20
C TYR A 28 -7.80 1.16 -12.35
N ALA A 29 -9.05 0.99 -11.89
CA ALA A 29 -9.72 1.94 -11.03
C ALA A 29 -8.97 2.15 -9.71
N PHE A 30 -8.50 1.06 -9.08
CA PHE A 30 -7.69 1.16 -7.86
C PHE A 30 -6.40 1.98 -8.09
N VAL A 31 -5.65 1.68 -9.15
CA VAL A 31 -4.41 2.42 -9.46
C VAL A 31 -4.70 3.89 -9.78
N ARG A 32 -5.79 4.17 -10.51
CA ARG A 32 -6.11 5.52 -10.97
C ARG A 32 -6.66 6.43 -9.87
N TYR A 33 -7.52 5.90 -9.01
CA TYR A 33 -8.30 6.69 -8.04
C TYR A 33 -7.85 6.51 -6.59
N VAL A 34 -6.99 5.53 -6.31
CA VAL A 34 -6.40 5.33 -4.97
C VAL A 34 -4.90 5.56 -4.99
N VAL A 35 -4.15 4.89 -5.87
CA VAL A 35 -2.68 5.00 -5.88
C VAL A 35 -2.23 6.35 -6.42
N ASN A 36 -2.60 6.67 -7.67
CA ASN A 36 -2.18 7.86 -8.42
C ASN A 36 -3.18 9.01 -8.34
N GLU A 37 -3.99 9.05 -7.28
CA GLU A 37 -4.87 10.19 -7.06
C GLU A 37 -4.07 11.38 -6.52
N HIS A 38 -4.19 12.51 -7.22
CA HIS A 38 -3.44 13.74 -6.97
C HIS A 38 -4.33 14.89 -6.52
N TRP A 39 -5.66 14.76 -6.60
CA TRP A 39 -6.57 15.80 -6.12
C TRP A 39 -6.36 16.06 -4.61
N PRO A 40 -6.34 17.34 -4.18
CA PRO A 40 -6.16 17.69 -2.79
C PRO A 40 -7.37 17.24 -1.99
N TYR A 41 -7.12 16.55 -0.89
CA TYR A 41 -8.14 16.23 0.10
C TYR A 41 -8.17 17.30 1.18
N TYR A 42 -9.35 17.55 1.73
CA TYR A 42 -9.58 18.55 2.78
C TYR A 42 -8.65 18.41 4.00
N ALA A 43 -8.15 17.19 4.28
CA ALA A 43 -7.30 16.91 5.42
C ALA A 43 -5.79 17.12 5.16
N TYR A 44 -5.35 17.32 3.92
CA TYR A 44 -3.92 17.36 3.60
C TYR A 44 -3.20 18.59 4.15
N GLU A 45 -3.90 19.71 4.33
CA GLU A 45 -3.30 20.94 4.88
C GLU A 45 -2.89 20.77 6.35
N GLU A 46 -3.65 19.95 7.09
CA GLU A 46 -3.39 19.65 8.50
C GLU A 46 -2.40 18.49 8.69
N LEU A 47 -2.28 17.61 7.68
CA LEU A 47 -1.46 16.40 7.70
C LEU A 47 -0.15 16.58 6.93
N THR A 48 0.62 17.61 7.27
CA THR A 48 1.93 17.87 6.67
C THR A 48 3.06 17.21 7.46
N ASP A 49 4.07 16.72 6.74
CA ASP A 49 5.29 16.15 7.32
C ASP A 49 6.51 16.88 6.76
N LYS A 50 7.57 17.00 7.58
CA LYS A 50 8.81 17.64 7.11
C LYS A 50 9.54 16.77 6.08
N ASP A 51 9.42 15.45 6.19
CA ASP A 51 10.00 14.51 5.25
C ASP A 51 9.04 14.24 4.09
N TRP A 52 9.50 14.53 2.87
CA TRP A 52 8.69 14.42 1.66
C TRP A 52 8.17 12.99 1.40
N LEU A 53 8.94 11.96 1.78
CA LEU A 53 8.56 10.56 1.55
C LEU A 53 7.50 10.13 2.54
N THR A 54 7.67 10.50 3.81
CA THR A 54 6.68 10.28 4.87
C THR A 54 5.36 10.95 4.51
N GLU A 55 5.39 12.20 4.04
CA GLU A 55 4.17 12.87 3.56
C GLU A 55 3.55 12.15 2.35
N LYS A 56 4.38 11.74 1.37
CA LYS A 56 3.90 11.03 0.17
C LYS A 56 3.22 9.70 0.52
N LEU A 57 3.83 8.90 1.40
CA LEU A 57 3.28 7.62 1.87
C LEU A 57 2.04 7.86 2.74
N GLY A 58 2.10 8.80 3.68
CA GLY A 58 0.96 9.17 4.52
C GLY A 58 -0.27 9.56 3.70
N ARG A 59 -0.11 10.34 2.63
CA ARG A 59 -1.23 10.66 1.72
C ARG A 59 -1.77 9.41 1.00
N LEU A 60 -0.92 8.47 0.60
CA LEU A 60 -1.38 7.19 0.05
C LEU A 60 -2.19 6.39 1.09
N TYR A 61 -1.73 6.39 2.34
CA TYR A 61 -2.35 5.67 3.45
C TYR A 61 -3.72 6.24 3.83
N PHE A 62 -3.83 7.56 3.84
CA PHE A 62 -5.12 8.23 3.89
C PHE A 62 -6.08 7.70 2.81
N ARG A 63 -5.64 7.64 1.55
CA ARG A 63 -6.49 7.20 0.44
C ARG A 63 -6.86 5.71 0.55
N LEU A 64 -5.95 4.88 1.01
CA LEU A 64 -6.20 3.46 1.27
C LEU A 64 -7.23 3.26 2.38
N ALA A 65 -7.13 4.00 3.50
CA ALA A 65 -8.15 3.96 4.55
C ALA A 65 -9.51 4.45 4.03
N ASN A 66 -9.52 5.54 3.26
CA ASN A 66 -10.74 6.07 2.66
C ASN A 66 -11.41 5.07 1.69
N TRP A 67 -10.61 4.33 0.91
CA TRP A 67 -11.10 3.32 -0.01
C TRP A 67 -11.55 2.03 0.70
N ARG A 68 -10.72 1.49 1.61
CA ARG A 68 -10.96 0.21 2.29
C ARG A 68 -11.96 0.32 3.44
N GLN A 69 -12.07 1.49 4.06
CA GLN A 69 -12.96 1.78 5.19
C GLN A 69 -12.83 0.80 6.38
N PRO A 70 -11.61 0.51 6.88
CA PRO A 70 -11.39 -0.49 7.92
C PRO A 70 -12.03 -0.07 9.24
N ARG A 71 -12.61 -1.04 9.96
CA ARG A 71 -13.20 -0.85 11.29
C ARG A 71 -12.16 -0.89 12.38
N VAL A 72 -11.16 -1.77 12.25
CA VAL A 72 -10.07 -1.92 13.23
C VAL A 72 -8.73 -2.01 12.50
N MET A 73 -7.72 -1.32 13.02
CA MET A 73 -6.34 -1.38 12.54
C MET A 73 -5.36 -1.45 13.72
N GLN A 74 -4.19 -2.03 13.49
CA GLN A 74 -3.09 -1.92 14.45
C GLN A 74 -2.52 -0.49 14.45
N GLU A 75 -2.05 -0.04 15.61
CA GLU A 75 -1.39 1.27 15.75
C GLU A 75 -0.04 1.29 15.03
N ASP A 76 0.24 2.38 14.31
CA ASP A 76 1.52 2.63 13.67
C ASP A 76 1.84 4.14 13.60
N ARG A 77 3.03 4.48 13.08
CA ARG A 77 3.48 5.88 12.97
C ARG A 77 2.63 6.76 12.05
N TYR A 78 1.80 6.17 11.17
CA TYR A 78 0.93 6.85 10.23
C TYR A 78 -0.54 6.90 10.69
N GLN A 79 -0.84 6.52 11.94
CA GLN A 79 -2.19 6.55 12.54
C GLN A 79 -2.99 7.81 12.20
N ARG A 80 -2.36 8.99 12.24
CA ARG A 80 -3.02 10.26 11.88
C ARG A 80 -3.60 10.28 10.46
N TYR A 81 -2.88 9.70 9.49
CA TYR A 81 -3.31 9.61 8.10
C TYR A 81 -4.41 8.57 7.93
N TRP A 82 -4.25 7.40 8.54
CA TRP A 82 -5.25 6.33 8.53
C TRP A 82 -6.59 6.81 9.12
N GLN A 83 -6.56 7.43 10.31
CA GLN A 83 -7.72 7.97 11.00
C GLN A 83 -8.41 9.08 10.20
N ALA A 84 -7.63 9.96 9.55
CA ALA A 84 -8.20 11.01 8.73
C ALA A 84 -8.88 10.47 7.46
N GLY A 85 -8.32 9.42 6.85
CA GLY A 85 -8.92 8.73 5.71
C GLY A 85 -10.18 7.96 6.08
N CYS A 86 -10.27 7.45 7.31
CA CYS A 86 -11.43 6.74 7.81
C CYS A 86 -11.68 7.05 9.29
N ARG A 87 -12.54 8.05 9.57
CA ARG A 87 -12.80 8.55 10.93
C ARG A 87 -13.41 7.52 11.89
N LYS A 88 -13.99 6.45 11.37
CA LYS A 88 -14.60 5.36 12.15
C LYS A 88 -13.63 4.24 12.51
N THR A 89 -12.41 4.26 11.97
CA THR A 89 -11.40 3.25 12.30
C THR A 89 -11.03 3.36 13.77
N ARG A 90 -11.02 2.21 14.45
CA ARG A 90 -10.50 2.09 15.82
C ARG A 90 -9.12 1.48 15.76
N PHE A 91 -8.22 2.00 16.60
CA PHE A 91 -6.86 1.50 16.68
C PHE A 91 -6.70 0.65 17.94
N THR A 92 -6.06 -0.51 17.78
CA THR A 92 -5.84 -1.50 18.85
C THR A 92 -4.44 -2.09 18.75
N ALA A 93 -3.93 -2.67 19.83
CA ALA A 93 -2.63 -3.33 19.81
C ALA A 93 -2.63 -4.63 18.99
N ASP A 94 -3.76 -5.34 18.93
CA ASP A 94 -3.94 -6.52 18.10
C ASP A 94 -5.31 -6.53 17.40
N VAL A 95 -5.40 -7.28 16.31
CA VAL A 95 -6.61 -7.45 15.49
C VAL A 95 -6.89 -8.92 15.25
N ASP A 96 -8.16 -9.33 15.27
CA ASP A 96 -8.54 -10.71 14.95
C ASP A 96 -8.56 -10.97 13.45
N THR A 97 -8.88 -9.94 12.67
CA THR A 97 -8.98 -9.99 11.21
C THR A 97 -8.38 -8.73 10.62
N VAL A 98 -7.52 -8.89 9.62
CA VAL A 98 -6.82 -7.78 8.96
C VAL A 98 -7.70 -7.22 7.85
N GLU A 99 -8.23 -6.01 8.04
CA GLU A 99 -8.91 -5.29 6.95
C GLU A 99 -7.93 -4.40 6.17
N LEU A 100 -7.04 -3.74 6.89
CA LEU A 100 -5.95 -2.92 6.37
C LEU A 100 -4.80 -2.96 7.38
N ALA A 101 -3.57 -3.18 6.93
CA ALA A 101 -2.39 -3.12 7.78
C ALA A 101 -1.17 -2.59 7.03
N ARG A 102 -0.18 -2.15 7.79
CA ARG A 102 1.13 -1.73 7.28
C ARG A 102 2.22 -2.46 8.03
N ILE A 103 3.24 -2.92 7.31
CA ILE A 103 4.46 -3.50 7.85
C ILE A 103 5.68 -2.97 7.10
N GLU A 104 6.87 -3.18 7.64
CA GLU A 104 8.12 -2.97 6.90
C GLU A 104 8.55 -4.26 6.21
N VAL A 105 9.23 -4.15 5.08
CA VAL A 105 9.68 -5.33 4.32
C VAL A 105 10.59 -6.25 5.14
N GLU A 106 11.36 -5.71 6.08
CA GLU A 106 12.24 -6.47 6.97
C GLU A 106 11.49 -7.15 8.13
N ASP A 107 10.24 -6.76 8.40
CA ASP A 107 9.45 -7.30 9.52
C ASP A 107 8.71 -8.59 9.16
N ILE A 108 9.51 -9.63 8.96
CA ILE A 108 9.03 -10.98 8.61
C ILE A 108 8.18 -11.58 9.74
N MET A 109 8.47 -11.20 10.99
CA MET A 109 7.73 -11.70 12.15
C MET A 109 6.29 -11.20 12.13
N THR A 110 6.08 -9.89 11.96
CA THR A 110 4.73 -9.32 11.87
C THR A 110 4.00 -9.84 10.62
N TRP A 111 4.69 -9.97 9.48
CA TRP A 111 4.10 -10.58 8.28
C TRP A 111 3.50 -11.96 8.56
N ASN A 112 4.27 -12.86 9.19
CA ASN A 112 3.81 -14.21 9.52
C ASN A 112 2.68 -14.24 10.55
N GLN A 113 2.61 -13.25 11.44
CA GLN A 113 1.50 -13.11 12.40
C GLN A 113 0.22 -12.58 11.76
N LEU A 114 0.32 -11.69 10.76
CA LEU A 114 -0.83 -11.12 10.05
C LEU A 114 -1.43 -12.10 9.04
N LEU A 115 -0.61 -12.91 8.36
CA LEU A 115 -1.04 -13.80 7.29
C LEU A 115 -2.20 -14.75 7.66
N PRO A 116 -2.26 -15.38 8.85
CA PRO A 116 -3.39 -16.20 9.28
C PRO A 116 -4.68 -15.42 9.53
N LYS A 117 -4.57 -14.09 9.73
CA LYS A 117 -5.68 -13.17 10.02
C LYS A 117 -6.22 -12.49 8.76
N CYS A 118 -5.64 -12.76 7.59
CA CYS A 118 -6.07 -12.22 6.31
C CYS A 118 -7.20 -13.06 5.68
N ASN A 119 -8.12 -12.39 4.98
CA ASN A 119 -9.21 -12.95 4.19
C ASN A 119 -9.30 -12.24 2.82
N ASP A 120 -10.32 -12.54 2.01
CA ASP A 120 -10.49 -11.98 0.66
C ASP A 120 -10.60 -10.44 0.60
N GLN A 121 -10.83 -9.81 1.75
CA GLN A 121 -11.01 -8.38 1.89
C GLN A 121 -9.76 -7.68 2.44
N SER A 122 -8.75 -8.45 2.85
CA SER A 122 -7.53 -7.93 3.46
C SER A 122 -6.65 -7.20 2.46
N VAL A 123 -6.04 -6.13 2.95
CA VAL A 123 -5.07 -5.32 2.22
C VAL A 123 -3.89 -5.06 3.15
N VAL A 124 -2.67 -5.34 2.67
CA VAL A 124 -1.46 -5.08 3.45
C VAL A 124 -0.52 -4.21 2.63
N VAL A 125 -0.02 -3.16 3.26
CA VAL A 125 1.06 -2.33 2.74
C VAL A 125 2.39 -2.83 3.30
N VAL A 126 3.36 -3.06 2.42
CA VAL A 126 4.74 -3.40 2.79
C VAL A 126 5.61 -2.21 2.45
N GLU A 127 6.13 -1.50 3.44
CA GLU A 127 7.01 -0.35 3.24
C GLU A 127 8.45 -0.75 2.95
N ASP A 128 9.18 0.16 2.32
CA ASP A 128 10.62 0.07 2.08
C ASP A 128 11.06 -1.09 1.17
N ILE A 129 10.17 -1.60 0.31
CA ILE A 129 10.45 -2.72 -0.62
C ILE A 129 11.66 -2.48 -1.54
N TRP A 130 12.01 -1.22 -1.82
CA TRP A 130 13.20 -0.86 -2.59
C TRP A 130 14.52 -1.18 -1.88
N ARG A 131 14.50 -1.29 -0.54
CA ARG A 131 15.66 -1.65 0.28
C ARG A 131 15.95 -3.14 0.20
N ASN A 132 14.91 -3.98 0.13
CA ASN A 132 15.02 -5.43 0.09
C ASN A 132 14.04 -6.03 -0.93
N LYS A 133 14.49 -6.07 -2.18
CA LYS A 133 13.68 -6.56 -3.30
C LYS A 133 13.43 -8.06 -3.24
N GLU A 134 14.40 -8.83 -2.77
CA GLU A 134 14.28 -10.28 -2.65
C GLU A 134 13.18 -10.64 -1.65
N GLN A 135 13.15 -9.97 -0.50
CA GLN A 135 12.11 -10.15 0.49
C GLN A 135 10.73 -9.71 -0.03
N TRP A 136 10.66 -8.58 -0.75
CA TRP A 136 9.42 -8.16 -1.40
C TRP A 136 8.93 -9.18 -2.44
N GLU A 137 9.82 -9.72 -3.28
CA GLU A 137 9.49 -10.75 -4.26
C GLU A 137 8.93 -11.99 -3.55
N SER A 138 9.59 -12.46 -2.49
CA SER A 138 9.11 -13.56 -1.64
C SER A 138 7.71 -13.31 -1.07
N MET A 139 7.47 -12.15 -0.46
CA MET A 139 6.17 -11.80 0.13
C MET A 139 5.06 -11.68 -0.93
N SER A 140 5.36 -11.04 -2.07
CA SER A 140 4.39 -10.86 -3.16
C SER A 140 4.04 -12.17 -3.86
N GLN A 141 4.94 -13.16 -3.85
CA GLN A 141 4.72 -14.47 -4.44
C GLN A 141 4.02 -15.47 -3.51
N ASP A 142 3.80 -15.14 -2.22
CA ASP A 142 3.06 -16.00 -1.29
C ASP A 142 1.75 -16.50 -1.93
N LYS A 143 1.42 -17.77 -1.70
CA LYS A 143 0.25 -18.43 -2.30
C LYS A 143 -1.07 -17.74 -1.94
N ARG A 144 -1.13 -17.03 -0.82
CA ARG A 144 -2.31 -16.28 -0.34
C ARG A 144 -2.42 -14.91 -1.00
N VAL A 145 -1.31 -14.34 -1.47
CA VAL A 145 -1.32 -13.06 -2.19
C VAL A 145 -1.82 -13.32 -3.61
N VAL A 146 -2.92 -12.64 -3.93
CA VAL A 146 -3.55 -12.72 -5.25
C VAL A 146 -3.08 -11.56 -6.10
N ILE A 147 -3.11 -10.33 -5.59
CA ILE A 147 -2.68 -9.16 -6.35
C ILE A 147 -1.60 -8.42 -5.60
N SER A 148 -0.55 -8.00 -6.30
CA SER A 148 0.44 -7.08 -5.75
C SER A 148 0.64 -5.87 -6.64
N PHE A 149 0.91 -4.73 -6.02
CA PHE A 149 1.30 -3.48 -6.66
C PHE A 149 2.65 -3.04 -6.08
N ASP A 150 3.73 -3.18 -6.83
CA ASP A 150 5.05 -2.62 -6.52
C ASP A 150 5.06 -1.14 -6.91
N LEU A 151 5.01 -0.27 -5.90
CA LEU A 151 5.05 1.19 -6.01
C LEU A 151 6.46 1.75 -5.76
N TYR A 152 7.49 0.91 -5.84
CA TYR A 152 8.88 1.19 -5.51
C TYR A 152 9.14 1.51 -4.02
N TYR A 153 8.54 2.55 -3.45
CA TYR A 153 8.76 2.89 -2.03
C TYR A 153 8.01 1.96 -1.07
N CYS A 154 6.87 1.45 -1.51
CA CYS A 154 6.09 0.44 -0.81
C CYS A 154 5.44 -0.51 -1.83
N GLY A 155 5.03 -1.68 -1.35
CA GLY A 155 4.18 -2.61 -2.06
C GLY A 155 2.80 -2.64 -1.42
N ILE A 156 1.77 -2.95 -2.21
CA ILE A 156 0.42 -3.21 -1.70
C ILE A 156 0.04 -4.63 -2.13
N VAL A 157 -0.42 -5.46 -1.21
CA VAL A 157 -0.90 -6.83 -1.51
C VAL A 157 -2.36 -6.98 -1.12
N LEU A 158 -3.12 -7.65 -1.99
CA LEU A 158 -4.52 -7.99 -1.82
C LEU A 158 -4.68 -9.51 -1.85
N PHE A 159 -5.61 -10.00 -1.03
CA PHE A 159 -5.82 -11.43 -0.78
C PHE A 159 -7.11 -11.98 -1.40
N ASP A 160 -7.82 -11.18 -2.21
CA ASP A 160 -9.12 -11.50 -2.81
C ASP A 160 -9.06 -12.71 -3.76
N THR A 161 -9.44 -13.89 -3.26
CA THR A 161 -9.37 -15.15 -4.02
C THR A 161 -10.38 -15.27 -5.15
N HIS A 162 -11.33 -14.32 -5.27
CA HIS A 162 -12.24 -14.24 -6.41
C HIS A 162 -11.58 -13.63 -7.66
N ARG A 163 -10.34 -13.17 -7.54
CA ARG A 163 -9.60 -12.50 -8.61
C ARG A 163 -8.47 -13.38 -9.13
N TYR A 164 -8.03 -13.13 -10.35
CA TYR A 164 -6.87 -13.81 -10.92
C TYR A 164 -5.57 -13.25 -10.35
N LYS A 165 -4.60 -14.14 -10.10
CA LYS A 165 -3.30 -13.73 -9.56
C LYS A 165 -2.58 -12.80 -10.54
N HIS A 166 -2.15 -11.64 -10.07
CA HIS A 166 -1.45 -10.65 -10.90
C HIS A 166 -0.48 -9.78 -10.11
N HIS A 167 0.65 -9.42 -10.72
CA HIS A 167 1.68 -8.61 -10.08
C HIS A 167 1.99 -7.39 -10.95
N TYR A 168 1.62 -6.22 -10.45
CA TYR A 168 1.81 -4.94 -11.15
C TYR A 168 3.04 -4.22 -10.64
N GLN A 169 3.80 -3.62 -11.56
CA GLN A 169 4.81 -2.62 -11.22
C GLN A 169 4.28 -1.26 -11.66
N ILE A 170 4.05 -0.36 -10.70
CA ILE A 170 3.45 0.96 -10.95
C ILE A 170 4.50 2.04 -10.71
N ASN A 171 4.42 3.10 -11.50
CA ASN A 171 5.19 4.31 -11.22
C ASN A 171 4.39 5.22 -10.29
N PHE A 172 4.87 5.38 -9.04
CA PHE A 172 4.21 6.11 -7.96
C PHE A 172 5.06 7.27 -7.46
#